data_AF-A0A645IR78-F1
#
_entry.id   AF-A0A645IR78-F1
#
_cell.length_a   1.000
_cell.length_b   1.000
_cell.length_c   1.000
_cell.angle_alpha   90.00
_cell.angle_beta   90.00
_cell.angle_gamma   90.00
#
_symmetry.space_group_name_H-M   'P 1'
#
loop_
_entity.id
_entity.type
_entity.pdbx_description
1 polymer ?
#
loop_
_entity_poly.entity_id
_entity_poly.type
_entity_poly.pdbx_seq_one_letter_code
_entity_poly.pdbx_strand_id
1 'polypeptide(L)'
;MNEATQTADAALLNPDGNECYFKYIITLKESGEELYRTGLIKPGTAVVGFKSVKKLEKGSYPIVIKVEAADLKDTEHLYNGGAIEADLEVK
;
A
#
# COMPACT_ATOMS: atom_id res chain seq x y z
N MET A 1 -3.46 6.06 -28.27
CA MET A 1 -3.30 4.76 -27.58
C MET A 1 -3.28 5.07 -26.09
N ASN A 2 -4.27 4.61 -25.33
CA ASN A 2 -4.22 4.65 -23.87
C ASN A 2 -3.35 3.49 -23.42
N GLU A 3 -2.11 3.75 -23.00
CA GLU A 3 -1.29 2.70 -22.41
C GLU A 3 -1.73 2.53 -20.95
N ALA A 4 -2.46 1.45 -20.66
CA ALA A 4 -2.78 1.09 -19.29
C ALA A 4 -1.49 0.70 -18.56
N THR A 5 -0.96 1.57 -17.71
CA THR A 5 0.13 1.20 -16.80
C THR A 5 -0.42 0.51 -15.57
N GLN A 6 0.25 -0.57 -15.16
CA GLN A 6 -0.07 -1.28 -13.93
C GLN A 6 0.93 -0.99 -12.81
N THR A 7 2.00 -0.24 -13.07
CA THR A 7 3.07 -0.01 -12.10
C THR A 7 3.03 1.42 -11.62
N ALA A 8 3.07 1.60 -10.30
CA ALA A 8 3.17 2.89 -9.65
C ALA A 8 4.47 2.95 -8.84
N ASP A 9 5.15 4.10 -8.90
CA ASP A 9 6.34 4.37 -8.10
C ASP A 9 5.94 4.98 -6.75
N ALA A 10 6.16 4.24 -5.67
CA ALA A 10 5.91 4.67 -4.30
C ALA A 10 6.86 3.96 -3.35
N ALA A 11 7.26 4.61 -2.26
CA ALA A 11 8.02 3.97 -1.18
C ALA A 11 7.10 3.67 0.01
N LEU A 12 6.75 2.40 0.17
CA LEU A 12 5.97 1.90 1.31
C LEU A 12 6.94 1.48 2.41
N LEU A 13 7.32 2.43 3.27
CA LEU A 13 8.42 2.33 4.23
C LEU A 13 7.93 1.91 5.62
N ASN A 14 8.52 0.86 6.20
CA ASN A 14 8.54 0.69 7.64
C ASN A 14 9.80 1.36 8.22
N PRO A 15 9.67 2.46 9.00
CA PRO A 15 10.82 3.19 9.53
C PRO A 15 11.78 2.31 10.33
N ASP A 16 13.06 2.70 10.36
CA ASP A 16 14.02 2.08 11.26
C ASP A 16 13.67 2.37 12.72
N GLY A 17 13.94 1.41 13.61
CA GLY A 17 13.60 1.51 15.03
C GLY A 17 12.12 1.29 15.38
N ASN A 18 11.25 1.02 14.40
CA ASN A 18 9.87 0.63 14.68
C ASN A 18 9.81 -0.75 15.34
N GLU A 19 8.90 -0.96 16.29
CA GLU A 19 8.80 -2.20 17.08
C GLU A 19 7.70 -3.14 16.55
N CYS A 20 7.30 -2.96 15.29
CA CYS A 20 6.27 -3.76 14.63
C CYS A 20 6.57 -3.96 13.14
N TYR A 21 5.97 -4.98 12.55
CA TYR A 21 5.86 -5.10 11.11
C TYR A 21 4.78 -4.18 10.58
N PHE A 22 5.00 -3.61 9.39
CA PHE A 22 3.94 -2.94 8.65
C PHE A 22 3.43 -3.79 7.49
N LYS A 23 2.14 -3.67 7.21
CA LYS A 23 1.52 -4.14 5.98
C LYS A 23 0.71 -3.01 5.37
N TYR A 24 0.92 -2.76 4.09
CA TYR A 24 0.18 -1.76 3.34
C TYR A 24 -0.90 -2.43 2.49
N ILE A 25 -2.08 -1.84 2.49
CA ILE A 25 -3.22 -2.25 1.66
C ILE A 25 -3.72 -1.01 0.94
N ILE A 26 -3.70 -1.04 -0.38
CA ILE A 26 -4.12 0.07 -1.24
C ILE A 26 -5.44 -0.31 -1.89
N THR A 27 -6.48 0.50 -1.66
CA THR A 27 -7.82 0.28 -2.21
C THR A 27 -8.31 1.51 -2.96
N LEU A 28 -9.15 1.34 -3.98
CA LEU A 28 -9.95 2.45 -4.52
C LEU A 28 -10.87 2.99 -3.42
N LYS A 29 -10.93 4.32 -3.27
CA LYS A 29 -11.70 4.97 -2.20
C LYS A 29 -13.20 4.71 -2.33
N GLU A 30 -13.74 4.77 -3.53
CA GLU A 30 -15.18 4.68 -3.78
C GLU A 30 -15.72 3.25 -3.64
N SER A 31 -15.02 2.27 -4.22
CA SER A 31 -15.47 0.88 -4.24
C SER A 31 -14.89 0.02 -3.12
N GLY A 32 -13.84 0.49 -2.44
CA GLY A 32 -13.08 -0.31 -1.47
C GLY A 32 -12.25 -1.43 -2.09
N GLU A 33 -12.16 -1.47 -3.42
CA GLU A 33 -11.55 -2.55 -4.15
C GLU A 33 -10.02 -2.52 -4.04
N GLU A 34 -9.41 -3.67 -3.72
CA GLU A 34 -7.97 -3.78 -3.53
C GLU A 34 -7.20 -3.67 -4.86
N LEU A 35 -6.27 -2.72 -4.89
CA LEU A 35 -5.31 -2.54 -5.97
C LEU A 35 -4.00 -3.24 -5.66
N TYR A 36 -3.58 -3.26 -4.40
CA TYR A 36 -2.31 -3.85 -4.00
C TYR A 36 -2.25 -4.13 -2.49
N ARG A 37 -1.50 -5.16 -2.13
CA ARG A 37 -1.21 -5.53 -0.74
C ARG A 37 0.22 -6.01 -0.62
N THR A 38 0.93 -5.53 0.39
CA THR A 38 2.29 -5.99 0.69
C THR A 38 2.28 -7.26 1.54
N GLY A 39 3.44 -7.94 1.57
CA GLY A 39 3.78 -8.79 2.72
C GLY A 39 4.05 -7.96 3.98
N LEU A 40 4.49 -8.63 5.05
CA LEU A 40 5.02 -7.94 6.23
C LEU A 40 6.35 -7.28 5.89
N ILE A 41 6.44 -5.99 6.17
CA ILE A 41 7.63 -5.17 5.97
C ILE A 41 8.30 -5.01 7.32
N LYS A 42 9.54 -5.48 7.44
CA LYS A 42 10.32 -5.36 8.68
C LYS A 42 10.82 -3.93 8.90
N PRO A 43 11.08 -3.52 10.15
CA PRO A 43 11.66 -2.22 10.45
C PRO A 43 12.91 -1.92 9.61
N GLY A 44 13.05 -0.67 9.18
CA GLY A 44 14.17 -0.19 8.36
C GLY A 44 14.13 -0.62 6.88
N THR A 45 13.02 -1.15 6.38
CA THR A 45 12.89 -1.59 4.97
C THR A 45 11.65 -1.02 4.29
N ALA A 46 11.64 -1.08 2.96
CA ALA A 46 10.52 -0.59 2.15
C ALA A 46 10.23 -1.51 0.98
N VAL A 47 8.97 -1.49 0.54
CA VAL A 47 8.59 -1.91 -0.81
C VAL A 47 8.65 -0.68 -1.72
N VAL A 48 9.46 -0.77 -2.78
CA VAL A 48 9.65 0.31 -3.76
C VAL A 48 8.91 -0.02 -5.05
N GLY A 49 7.93 0.81 -5.37
CA GLY A 49 6.97 0.59 -6.43
C GLY A 49 6.05 -0.60 -6.16
N PHE A 50 4.90 -0.60 -6.84
CA PHE A 50 4.02 -1.75 -6.82
C PHE A 50 3.31 -1.92 -8.16
N LYS A 51 2.95 -3.17 -8.46
CA LYS A 51 2.09 -3.50 -9.58
C LYS A 51 0.67 -3.70 -9.08
N SER A 52 -0.28 -2.92 -9.58
CA SER A 52 -1.69 -3.11 -9.30
C SER A 52 -2.17 -4.47 -9.81
N VAL A 53 -3.01 -5.14 -9.04
CA VAL A 53 -3.70 -6.37 -9.45
C VAL A 53 -4.71 -6.12 -10.58
N LYS A 54 -5.07 -4.84 -10.79
CA LYS A 54 -5.94 -4.40 -11.88
C LYS A 54 -5.18 -3.63 -12.94
N LYS A 55 -5.74 -3.62 -14.16
CA LYS A 55 -5.35 -2.64 -15.19
C LYS A 55 -6.19 -1.40 -14.97
N LEU A 56 -5.53 -0.28 -14.73
CA LEU A 56 -6.17 1.02 -14.65
C LEU A 56 -5.92 1.73 -15.98
N GLU A 57 -6.95 2.40 -16.47
CA GLU A 57 -6.79 3.29 -17.61
C GLU A 57 -6.10 4.58 -17.16
N LYS A 58 -5.64 5.38 -18.12
CA LYS A 58 -5.06 6.69 -17.83
C LYS A 58 -6.10 7.56 -17.09
N GLY A 59 -5.70 8.15 -15.97
CA GLY A 59 -6.58 8.96 -15.13
C GLY A 59 -6.06 9.13 -13.71
N SER A 60 -6.83 9.86 -12.91
CA SER A 60 -6.59 10.06 -11.47
C SER A 60 -7.64 9.29 -10.68
N TYR A 61 -7.19 8.46 -9.73
CA TYR A 61 -8.05 7.59 -8.95
C TYR A 61 -7.88 7.89 -7.45
N PRO A 62 -8.93 8.33 -6.75
CA PRO A 62 -8.90 8.44 -5.30
C PRO A 62 -8.69 7.06 -4.68
N ILE A 63 -7.66 6.93 -3.86
CA ILE A 63 -7.28 5.70 -3.16
C ILE A 63 -7.19 5.93 -1.65
N VAL A 64 -7.28 4.83 -0.92
CA VAL A 64 -6.97 4.76 0.50
C VAL A 64 -5.80 3.79 0.68
N ILE A 65 -4.76 4.24 1.35
CA ILE A 65 -3.61 3.44 1.77
C ILE A 65 -3.78 3.15 3.26
N LYS A 66 -4.13 1.91 3.60
CA LYS A 66 -4.21 1.44 4.97
C LYS A 66 -2.87 0.86 5.40
N VAL A 67 -2.48 1.13 6.64
CA VAL A 67 -1.31 0.57 7.29
C VAL A 67 -1.78 -0.26 8.46
N GLU A 68 -1.54 -1.57 8.40
CA GLU A 68 -1.69 -2.48 9.53
C GLU A 68 -0.33 -2.64 10.20
N ALA A 69 -0.32 -2.58 11.53
CA ALA A 69 0.86 -2.80 12.35
C ALA A 69 0.71 -4.14 13.08
N ALA A 70 1.65 -5.06 12.90
CA ALA A 70 1.62 -6.39 13.51
C ALA A 70 2.82 -6.58 14.44
N ASP A 71 2.63 -7.29 15.55
CA ASP A 71 3.70 -7.57 16.50
C ASP A 71 4.83 -8.40 15.87
N LEU A 72 6.06 -8.17 16.34
CA LEU A 72 7.26 -8.81 15.80
C LEU A 72 7.39 -10.29 16.18
N LYS A 73 6.77 -10.71 17.29
CA LYS A 73 6.82 -12.07 17.84
C LYS A 73 5.53 -12.84 17.53
N ASP A 74 4.40 -12.16 17.48
CA ASP A 74 3.09 -12.72 17.12
C ASP A 74 2.43 -11.88 16.03
N THR A 75 2.61 -12.28 14.77
CA THR A 75 2.10 -11.51 13.63
C THR A 75 0.58 -11.50 13.50
N GLU A 76 -0.15 -12.28 14.30
CA GLU A 76 -1.61 -12.23 14.39
C GLU A 76 -2.09 -11.16 15.40
N HIS A 77 -1.22 -10.72 16.32
CA HIS A 77 -1.51 -9.59 17.21
C HIS A 77 -1.29 -8.27 16.48
N LEU A 78 -2.39 -7.55 16.24
CA LEU A 78 -2.38 -6.26 15.53
C LEU A 78 -2.45 -5.09 16.51
N TYR A 79 -1.58 -4.10 16.30
CA TYR A 79 -1.61 -2.81 16.95
C TYR A 79 -2.54 -1.82 16.23
N ASN A 80 -2.61 -0.58 16.72
CA ASN A 80 -3.33 0.47 16.01
C ASN A 80 -2.70 0.71 14.62
N GLY A 81 -3.55 0.77 13.61
CA GLY A 81 -3.15 1.09 12.24
C GLY A 81 -3.33 2.56 11.89
N GLY A 82 -3.15 2.86 10.61
CA GLY A 82 -3.41 4.17 10.02
C GLY A 82 -4.07 4.06 8.65
N ALA A 83 -4.68 5.15 8.20
CA ALA A 83 -5.22 5.26 6.84
C ALA A 83 -4.89 6.64 6.27
N ILE A 84 -4.47 6.65 5.00
CA ILE A 84 -4.10 7.84 4.26
C ILE A 84 -4.95 7.88 2.99
N GLU A 85 -5.63 8.98 2.75
CA GLU A 85 -6.27 9.23 1.45
C GLU A 85 -5.26 9.88 0.50
N ALA A 86 -5.23 9.44 -0.75
CA ALA A 86 -4.34 9.97 -1.78
C ALA A 86 -4.97 9.80 -3.16
N ASP A 87 -4.40 10.45 -4.17
CA ASP A 87 -4.78 10.26 -5.57
C ASP A 87 -3.68 9.49 -6.31
N LEU A 88 -4.07 8.41 -7.00
CA LEU A 88 -3.19 7.61 -7.84
C LEU A 88 -3.29 8.09 -9.29
N GLU A 89 -2.19 8.68 -9.77
CA GLU A 89 -2.06 9.17 -11.14
C GLU A 89 -1.53 8.06 -12.07
N VAL A 90 -2.36 7.64 -13.03
CA VAL A 90 -2.03 6.66 -14.07
C VAL A 90 -1.79 7.44 -15.38
N LYS A 91 -0.57 7.38 -15.93
CA LYS A 91 -0.11 8.23 -17.06
C LYS A 91 -0.10 7.53 -18.40
#